data_AF-A0A099BVT5-F1
#
_entry.id   AF-A0A099BVT5-F1
#
_cell.length_a   1.000
_cell.length_b   1.000
_cell.length_c   1.000
_cell.angle_alpha   90.00
_cell.angle_beta   90.00
_cell.angle_gamma   90.00
#
_symmetry.space_group_name_H-M   'P 1'
#
loop_
_entity.id
_entity.type
_entity.pdbx_description
1 polymer ?
#
loop_
_entity_poly.entity_id
_entity_poly.type
_entity_poly.pdbx_seq_one_letter_code
_entity_poly.pdbx_strand_id
1 'polypeptide(L)'
;MKLRFFVMLLAGVFFTSHVYASKKNSNQVYMYGVAASFNDSTVYFTDIQQLSSAWIDHEGFLYSRDNYSYQLKDYLAKLGFSHATCITTYSDNRKDIEKKYLKTKKKYTTVKGKGKDKNHYTVKYITSSDFAYKPIVPDEQEIEKANKKANKKKARKQKQGE
;
A
#
# COMPACT_ATOMS: atom_id res chain seq x y z
N MET A 1 0.73 -52.97 28.26
CA MET A 1 0.29 -51.71 27.64
C MET A 1 0.78 -50.47 28.42
N LYS A 2 2.09 -50.29 28.59
CA LYS A 2 2.67 -49.10 29.27
C LYS A 2 4.02 -48.64 28.67
N LEU A 3 4.33 -49.02 27.44
CA LEU A 3 5.60 -48.67 26.77
C LEU A 3 5.39 -47.96 25.42
N ARG A 4 4.16 -47.93 24.91
CA ARG A 4 3.79 -47.19 23.69
C ARG A 4 3.56 -45.69 23.94
N PHE A 5 3.49 -45.27 25.20
CA PHE A 5 3.26 -43.87 25.58
C PHE A 5 4.54 -43.02 25.64
N PHE A 6 5.73 -43.63 25.68
CA PHE A 6 7.00 -42.91 25.79
C PHE A 6 7.75 -42.72 24.47
N VAL A 7 7.34 -43.39 23.38
CA VAL A 7 7.94 -43.22 22.04
C VAL A 7 7.40 -41.97 21.33
N MET A 8 6.38 -41.30 21.88
CA MET A 8 5.75 -40.13 21.29
C MET A 8 6.37 -38.78 21.71
N LEU A 9 7.50 -38.80 22.42
CA LEU A 9 8.11 -37.59 23.01
C LEU A 9 9.49 -37.23 22.45
N LEU A 10 9.94 -37.85 21.35
CA LEU A 10 11.32 -37.64 20.85
C LEU A 10 11.48 -37.70 19.32
N ALA A 11 10.55 -37.07 18.61
CA ALA A 11 10.72 -36.67 17.20
C ALA A 11 10.02 -35.31 17.04
N GLY A 12 10.66 -34.16 16.91
CA GLY A 12 11.99 -33.88 16.39
C GLY A 12 11.87 -33.31 14.98
N VAL A 13 11.32 -32.09 14.82
CA VAL A 13 11.77 -31.14 13.79
C VAL A 13 11.53 -29.72 14.33
N PHE A 14 12.63 -29.04 14.66
CA PHE A 14 12.66 -27.61 14.80
C PHE A 14 12.26 -26.98 13.46
N PHE A 15 11.04 -26.45 13.34
CA PHE A 15 10.73 -25.46 12.32
C PHE A 15 11.32 -24.12 12.77
N THR A 16 12.64 -23.97 12.65
CA THR A 16 13.24 -22.65 12.64
C THR A 16 12.89 -22.01 11.30
N SER A 17 11.81 -21.22 11.30
CA SER A 17 11.51 -20.33 10.21
C SER A 17 12.74 -19.45 9.97
N HIS A 18 13.48 -19.76 8.91
CA HIS A 18 14.51 -18.89 8.38
C HIS A 18 13.82 -17.65 7.84
N VAL A 19 13.66 -16.63 8.69
CA VAL A 19 13.39 -15.28 8.22
C VAL A 19 14.67 -14.84 7.54
N TYR A 20 14.76 -15.04 6.22
CA TYR A 20 15.68 -14.31 5.38
C TYR A 20 15.28 -12.85 5.44
N ALA A 21 15.76 -12.15 6.47
CA ALA A 21 15.79 -10.70 6.49
C ALA A 21 16.84 -10.27 5.46
N SER A 22 16.49 -10.35 4.18
CA SER A 22 17.18 -9.61 3.13
C SER A 22 16.97 -8.15 3.41
N LYS A 23 17.90 -7.59 4.19
CA LYS A 23 18.02 -6.17 4.51
C LYS A 23 18.37 -5.41 3.23
N LYS A 24 17.41 -5.27 2.33
CA LYS A 24 17.46 -4.39 1.15
C LYS A 24 16.03 -3.95 0.82
N ASN A 25 15.62 -2.85 1.46
CA ASN A 25 14.55 -1.93 1.06
C ASN A 25 13.09 -2.42 0.97
N SER A 26 12.76 -3.67 1.35
CA SER A 26 11.36 -4.08 1.55
C SER A 26 10.85 -3.52 2.88
N ASN A 27 9.98 -2.52 2.81
CA ASN A 27 9.40 -1.89 3.98
C ASN A 27 7.91 -2.21 4.09
N GLN A 28 7.45 -2.26 5.33
CA GLN A 28 6.03 -2.31 5.63
C GLN A 28 5.40 -0.94 5.32
N VAL A 29 4.41 -0.94 4.45
CA VAL A 29 3.67 0.25 4.03
C VAL A 29 2.18 0.00 4.23
N TYR A 30 1.48 1.02 4.70
CA TYR A 30 0.02 1.02 4.76
C TYR A 30 -0.54 1.90 3.65
N MET A 31 -1.60 1.46 3.00
CA MET A 31 -2.21 2.21 1.91
C MET A 31 -3.72 2.02 1.84
N TYR A 32 -4.40 3.03 1.29
CA TYR A 32 -5.80 2.95 0.90
C TYR A 32 -5.97 3.64 -0.46
N GLY A 33 -7.01 3.23 -1.17
CA GLY A 33 -7.42 3.83 -2.43
C GLY A 33 -8.73 4.60 -2.30
N VAL A 34 -8.85 5.64 -3.10
CA VAL A 34 -10.11 6.33 -3.36
C VAL A 34 -10.31 6.37 -4.86
N ALA A 35 -11.50 6.00 -5.31
CA ALA A 35 -11.90 6.17 -6.69
C ALA A 35 -13.17 7.02 -6.76
N ALA A 36 -13.13 8.10 -7.53
CA ALA A 36 -14.29 8.95 -7.75
C ALA A 36 -14.78 8.78 -9.19
N SER A 37 -16.06 8.44 -9.32
CA SER A 37 -16.77 8.42 -10.60
C SER A 37 -17.60 9.70 -10.71
N PHE A 38 -17.28 10.50 -11.73
CA PHE A 38 -18.02 11.74 -12.01
C PHE A 38 -19.35 11.50 -12.72
N ASN A 39 -19.55 10.31 -13.28
CA ASN A 39 -20.75 9.98 -14.05
C ASN A 39 -21.99 9.80 -13.15
N ASP A 40 -21.81 9.26 -11.96
CA ASP A 40 -22.87 8.88 -11.02
C ASP A 40 -22.64 9.45 -9.60
N SER A 41 -21.68 10.37 -9.45
CA SER A 41 -21.24 10.91 -8.17
C SER A 41 -20.87 9.83 -7.13
N THR A 42 -20.43 8.64 -7.57
CA THR A 42 -20.04 7.58 -6.63
C THR A 42 -18.57 7.70 -6.25
N VAL A 43 -18.27 7.56 -4.96
CA VAL A 43 -16.90 7.51 -4.44
C VAL A 43 -16.68 6.18 -3.73
N TYR A 44 -15.71 5.40 -4.22
CA TYR A 44 -15.28 4.16 -3.63
C TYR A 44 -14.09 4.39 -2.70
N PHE A 45 -14.13 3.80 -1.52
CA PHE A 45 -13.01 3.73 -0.59
C PHE A 45 -12.60 2.29 -0.43
N THR A 46 -11.30 2.00 -0.54
CA THR A 46 -10.79 0.71 -0.07
C THR A 46 -10.56 0.76 1.44
N ASP A 47 -10.54 -0.41 2.07
CA ASP A 47 -9.93 -0.56 3.38
C ASP A 47 -8.46 -0.11 3.38
N ILE A 48 -7.95 0.20 4.58
CA ILE A 48 -6.51 0.42 4.80
C ILE A 48 -5.83 -0.94 4.83
N GLN A 49 -4.96 -1.18 3.86
CA GLN A 49 -4.23 -2.43 3.69
C GLN A 49 -2.78 -2.27 4.13
N GLN A 50 -2.22 -3.34 4.70
CA GLN A 50 -0.82 -3.45 5.08
C GLN A 50 -0.08 -4.28 4.03
N LEU A 51 0.96 -3.70 3.41
CA LEU A 51 1.82 -4.35 2.44
C LEU A 51 3.22 -4.49 3.03
N SER A 52 3.67 -5.73 3.24
CA SER A 52 4.98 -6.03 3.86
C SER A 52 6.16 -5.95 2.89
N SER A 53 5.93 -6.18 1.60
CA SER A 53 6.99 -6.32 0.58
C SER A 53 7.04 -5.14 -0.40
N ALA A 54 6.64 -3.94 0.04
CA ALA A 54 6.70 -2.76 -0.80
C ALA A 54 8.12 -2.20 -0.84
N TRP A 55 8.59 -1.80 -2.03
CA TRP A 55 9.90 -1.17 -2.18
C TRP A 55 9.80 0.34 -1.94
N ILE A 56 10.59 0.83 -0.99
CA ILE A 56 10.76 2.27 -0.75
C ILE A 56 12.15 2.68 -1.23
N ASP A 57 12.22 3.77 -1.98
CA ASP A 57 13.51 4.31 -2.41
C ASP A 57 14.29 4.99 -1.27
N HIS A 58 15.53 5.41 -1.55
CA HIS A 58 16.37 6.08 -0.55
C HIS A 58 15.84 7.46 -0.11
N GLU A 59 14.91 8.04 -0.86
CA GLU A 59 14.29 9.34 -0.57
C GLU A 59 12.97 9.18 0.20
N GLY A 60 12.53 7.94 0.49
CA GLY A 60 11.32 7.63 1.23
C GLY A 60 10.06 7.50 0.36
N PHE A 61 10.21 7.47 -0.96
CA PHE A 61 9.07 7.31 -1.88
C PHE A 61 8.77 5.85 -2.18
N LEU A 62 7.48 5.55 -2.30
CA LEU A 62 6.99 4.26 -2.75
C LEU A 62 7.33 4.07 -4.23
N TYR A 63 8.05 2.99 -4.53
CA TYR A 63 8.37 2.64 -5.90
C TYR A 63 7.10 2.39 -6.70
N SER A 64 7.06 2.93 -7.93
CA SER A 64 5.91 2.78 -8.83
C SER A 64 4.58 3.18 -8.18
N ARG A 65 4.59 4.25 -7.36
CA ARG A 65 3.42 4.75 -6.62
C ARG A 65 2.16 4.83 -7.49
N ASP A 66 2.30 5.34 -8.71
CA ASP A 66 1.16 5.57 -9.60
C ASP A 66 0.56 4.24 -10.09
N ASN A 67 1.36 3.18 -10.20
CA ASN A 67 0.88 1.86 -10.60
C ASN A 67 -0.03 1.19 -9.57
N TYR A 68 0.06 1.54 -8.29
CA TYR A 68 -0.93 1.09 -7.30
C TYR A 68 -2.32 1.65 -7.62
N SER A 69 -2.42 2.88 -8.12
CA SER A 69 -3.71 3.46 -8.51
C SER A 69 -4.30 2.74 -9.72
N TYR A 70 -3.46 2.22 -10.63
CA TYR A 70 -3.91 1.39 -11.74
C TYR A 70 -4.47 0.04 -11.28
N GLN A 71 -3.92 -0.58 -10.22
CA GLN A 71 -4.49 -1.82 -9.68
C GLN A 71 -5.95 -1.63 -9.25
N LEU A 72 -6.25 -0.51 -8.57
CA LEU A 72 -7.61 -0.17 -8.17
C LEU A 72 -8.48 0.15 -9.39
N LYS A 73 -7.94 0.89 -10.36
CA LYS A 73 -8.64 1.21 -11.61
C LYS A 73 -9.05 -0.05 -12.36
N ASP A 74 -8.13 -1.00 -12.52
CA ASP A 74 -8.36 -2.25 -13.25
C ASP A 74 -9.39 -3.13 -12.53
N TYR A 75 -9.35 -3.16 -11.20
CA TYR A 75 -10.38 -3.82 -10.40
C TYR A 75 -11.77 -3.20 -10.64
N LEU A 76 -11.88 -1.88 -10.58
CA LEU A 76 -13.15 -1.17 -10.82
C LEU A 76 -13.63 -1.30 -12.27
N ALA A 77 -12.72 -1.31 -13.23
CA ALA A 77 -13.05 -1.52 -14.64
C ALA A 77 -13.70 -2.90 -14.88
N LYS A 78 -13.22 -3.95 -14.19
CA LYS A 78 -13.86 -5.28 -14.24
C LYS A 78 -15.28 -5.31 -13.68
N LEU A 79 -15.60 -4.37 -12.79
CA LEU A 79 -16.94 -4.17 -12.24
C LEU A 79 -17.81 -3.22 -13.07
N GLY A 80 -17.33 -2.76 -14.24
CA GLY A 80 -18.04 -1.83 -15.12
C GLY A 80 -17.77 -0.35 -14.83
N PHE A 81 -16.88 -0.01 -13.89
CA PHE A 81 -16.52 1.36 -13.51
C PHE A 81 -15.17 1.79 -14.12
N SER A 82 -15.07 1.76 -15.46
CA SER A 82 -13.82 2.01 -16.21
C SER A 82 -13.32 3.46 -16.16
N HIS A 83 -14.21 4.42 -15.93
CA HIS A 83 -13.92 5.86 -15.99
C HIS A 83 -13.69 6.50 -14.61
N ALA A 84 -13.50 5.70 -13.56
CA ALA A 84 -13.26 6.21 -12.22
C ALA A 84 -11.83 6.78 -12.09
N THR A 85 -11.72 7.99 -11.53
CA THR A 85 -10.43 8.60 -11.18
C THR A 85 -9.93 7.98 -9.89
N CYS A 86 -8.89 7.15 -9.98
CA CYS A 86 -8.34 6.39 -8.87
C CYS A 86 -7.07 7.03 -8.31
N ILE A 87 -6.96 7.11 -6.99
CA ILE A 87 -5.79 7.62 -6.28
C ILE A 87 -5.49 6.68 -5.11
N THR A 88 -4.24 6.23 -5.01
CA THR A 88 -3.72 5.49 -3.85
C THR A 88 -2.91 6.42 -2.94
N THR A 89 -3.26 6.44 -1.66
CA THR A 89 -2.49 7.13 -0.61
C THR A 89 -1.75 6.11 0.24
N TYR A 90 -0.49 6.38 0.58
CA TYR A 90 0.33 5.50 1.40
C TYR A 90 1.01 6.22 2.57
N SER A 91 1.48 5.44 3.54
CA SER A 91 2.34 5.85 4.66
C SER A 91 3.05 4.63 5.23
N ASP A 92 4.27 4.79 5.73
CA ASP A 92 4.98 3.82 6.56
C ASP A 92 4.38 3.70 7.98
N ASN A 93 3.75 4.76 8.49
CA ASN A 93 3.11 4.81 9.79
C ASN A 93 1.58 4.56 9.72
N ARG A 94 1.11 3.61 10.54
CA ARG A 94 -0.31 3.26 10.66
C ARG A 94 -1.20 4.44 11.08
N LYS A 95 -0.77 5.22 12.07
CA LYS A 95 -1.57 6.34 12.60
C LYS A 95 -1.73 7.45 11.56
N ASP A 96 -0.68 7.69 10.78
CA ASP A 96 -0.69 8.74 9.75
C ASP A 96 -1.60 8.37 8.59
N ILE A 97 -1.60 7.10 8.16
CA ILE A 97 -2.52 6.66 7.12
C ILE A 97 -3.98 6.70 7.58
N GLU A 98 -4.26 6.34 8.84
CA GLU A 98 -5.61 6.38 9.43
C GLU A 98 -6.12 7.80 9.50
N LYS A 99 -5.28 8.74 9.93
CA LYS A 99 -5.63 10.17 9.95
C LYS A 99 -5.93 10.71 8.55
N LYS A 100 -5.10 10.35 7.55
CA LYS A 100 -5.35 10.72 6.14
C LYS A 100 -6.66 10.11 5.64
N TYR A 101 -6.89 8.81 5.91
CA TYR A 101 -8.11 8.10 5.51
C TYR A 101 -9.36 8.77 6.09
N LEU A 102 -9.39 9.05 7.40
CA LEU A 102 -10.51 9.72 8.05
C LEU A 102 -10.74 11.13 7.50
N LYS A 103 -9.67 11.90 7.24
CA LYS A 103 -9.77 13.23 6.64
C LYS A 103 -10.39 13.17 5.25
N THR A 104 -9.95 12.23 4.41
CA THR A 104 -10.49 12.04 3.06
C THR A 104 -11.92 11.56 3.12
N LYS A 105 -12.24 10.56 3.94
CA LYS A 105 -13.60 10.07 4.17
C LYS A 105 -14.54 11.20 4.59
N LYS A 106 -14.13 12.00 5.58
CA LYS A 106 -14.90 13.16 6.05
C LYS A 106 -15.21 14.16 4.92
N LYS A 107 -14.28 14.38 3.99
CA LYS A 107 -14.49 15.27 2.83
C LYS A 107 -15.63 14.81 1.93
N TYR A 108 -15.80 13.51 1.76
CA TYR A 108 -16.84 12.93 0.90
C TYR A 108 -18.10 12.49 1.64
N THR A 109 -18.09 12.46 2.98
CA THR A 109 -19.28 12.11 3.80
C THR A 109 -19.90 13.29 4.53
N THR A 110 -19.15 14.37 4.78
CA THR A 110 -19.66 15.53 5.54
C THR A 110 -20.36 16.52 4.63
N VAL A 111 -21.61 16.85 4.97
CA VAL A 111 -22.35 17.98 4.41
C VAL A 111 -21.73 19.28 4.93
N LYS A 112 -21.10 20.09 4.07
CA LYS A 112 -20.67 21.44 4.42
C LYS A 112 -21.63 22.47 3.83
N GLY A 113 -22.62 22.89 4.61
CA GLY A 113 -23.51 24.01 4.27
C GLY A 113 -24.71 24.15 5.21
N LYS A 114 -25.06 25.39 5.59
CA LYS A 114 -26.42 25.75 6.06
C LYS A 114 -27.23 26.09 4.82
N GLY A 115 -27.94 25.12 4.27
CA GLY A 115 -28.68 25.24 3.01
C GLY A 115 -28.91 23.87 2.37
N LYS A 116 -29.85 23.76 1.43
CA LYS A 116 -30.35 22.50 0.82
C LYS A 116 -29.31 21.73 -0.03
N ASP A 117 -28.02 22.06 0.03
CA ASP A 117 -26.96 21.36 -0.68
C ASP A 117 -26.45 20.20 0.17
N LYS A 118 -27.24 19.13 0.14
CA LYS A 118 -26.93 17.84 0.73
C LYS A 118 -25.76 17.23 -0.05
N ASN A 119 -24.84 16.60 0.67
CA ASN A 119 -23.68 15.94 0.10
C ASN A 119 -24.10 14.99 -1.05
N HIS A 120 -23.64 15.28 -2.28
CA HIS A 120 -24.13 14.63 -3.51
C HIS A 120 -23.46 13.29 -3.83
N TYR A 121 -22.51 12.84 -3.00
CA TYR A 121 -21.74 11.64 -3.29
C TYR A 121 -22.36 10.38 -2.69
N THR A 122 -22.51 9.36 -3.54
CA THR A 122 -22.79 7.99 -3.08
C THR A 122 -21.48 7.35 -2.64
N VAL A 123 -21.29 7.12 -1.34
CA VAL A 123 -20.04 6.53 -0.84
C VAL A 123 -20.18 5.01 -0.73
N LYS A 124 -19.28 4.28 -1.38
CA LYS A 124 -19.16 2.81 -1.32
C LYS A 124 -17.83 2.39 -0.73
N TYR A 125 -17.80 1.22 -0.12
CA TYR A 125 -16.61 0.66 0.49
C TYR A 125 -16.25 -0.66 -0.19
N ILE A 126 -14.96 -0.85 -0.45
CA ILE A 126 -14.37 -2.05 -1.03
C ILE A 126 -13.52 -2.69 0.07
N THR A 127 -13.89 -3.90 0.46
CA THR A 127 -13.22 -4.58 1.57
C THR A 127 -11.90 -5.19 1.11
N SER A 128 -11.03 -5.50 2.07
CA SER A 128 -9.77 -6.19 1.79
C SER A 128 -9.94 -7.61 1.21
N SER A 129 -11.12 -8.22 1.38
CA SER A 129 -11.46 -9.50 0.73
C SER A 129 -11.82 -9.35 -0.74
N ASP A 130 -12.40 -8.21 -1.14
CA ASP A 130 -12.80 -7.98 -2.53
C ASP A 130 -11.62 -7.51 -3.38
N PHE A 131 -10.75 -6.68 -2.79
CA PHE A 131 -9.60 -6.10 -3.47
C PHE A 131 -8.39 -6.05 -2.54
N ALA A 132 -7.24 -6.53 -3.00
CA ALA A 132 -5.97 -6.44 -2.30
C ALA A 132 -4.87 -5.91 -3.23
N TYR A 133 -4.10 -4.93 -2.75
CA TYR A 133 -2.95 -4.42 -3.48
C TYR A 133 -1.82 -5.46 -3.54
N LYS A 134 -1.19 -5.53 -4.71
CA LYS A 134 0.00 -6.34 -4.93
C LYS A 134 1.24 -5.46 -4.84
N PRO A 135 2.28 -5.88 -4.10
CA PRO A 135 3.53 -5.14 -4.04
C PRO A 135 4.20 -5.11 -5.42
N ILE A 136 4.76 -3.95 -5.76
CA ILE A 136 5.55 -3.74 -6.96
C ILE A 136 7.01 -3.56 -6.54
N VAL A 137 7.89 -4.38 -7.10
CA VAL A 137 9.32 -4.39 -6.83
C VAL A 137 10.06 -4.05 -8.13
N PRO A 138 11.08 -3.18 -8.10
CA PRO A 138 11.89 -2.91 -9.29
C PRO A 138 12.66 -4.15 -9.73
N ASP A 139 12.96 -4.24 -11.02
CA ASP A 139 13.84 -5.29 -11.53
C ASP A 139 15.31 -5.07 -11.10
N GLU A 140 16.16 -6.10 -11.26
CA GLU A 140 17.56 -6.04 -10.86
C GLU A 140 18.34 -4.89 -11.55
N GLN A 141 18.00 -4.59 -12.81
CA GLN A 141 18.66 -3.53 -13.58
C GLN A 141 18.30 -2.14 -13.08
N GLU A 142 17.04 -1.94 -12.68
CA GLU A 142 16.53 -0.71 -12.08
C GLU A 142 17.12 -0.49 -10.69
N ILE A 143 17.28 -1.55 -9.90
CA ILE A 143 17.96 -1.51 -8.60
C ILE A 143 19.41 -1.04 -8.78
N GLU A 144 20.15 -1.58 -9.75
CA GLU A 144 21.53 -1.14 -10.02
C GLU A 144 21.61 0.33 -10.46
N LYS A 145 20.71 0.75 -11.36
CA LYS A 145 20.64 2.15 -11.82
C LYS A 145 20.33 3.10 -10.66
N ALA A 146 19.41 2.73 -9.77
CA ALA A 146 19.06 3.51 -8.59
C ALA A 146 20.26 3.68 -7.65
N ASN A 147 21.00 2.59 -7.37
CA ASN A 147 22.19 2.60 -6.52
C ASN A 147 23.31 3.48 -7.11
N LYS A 148 23.57 3.38 -8.42
CA LYS A 148 24.58 4.23 -9.12
C LYS A 148 24.21 5.72 -9.04
N LYS A 149 22.93 6.08 -9.24
CA LYS A 149 22.45 7.47 -9.11
C LYS A 149 22.59 8.00 -7.68
N ALA A 150 22.24 7.21 -6.66
CA ALA A 150 22.35 7.59 -5.27
C ALA A 150 23.81 7.87 -4.85
N ASN A 151 24.74 7.01 -5.26
CA ASN A 151 26.17 7.18 -4.98
C ASN A 151 26.76 8.44 -5.66
N LYS A 152 26.37 8.72 -6.91
CA LYS A 152 26.81 9.92 -7.63
C LYS A 152 26.29 11.21 -6.96
N LYS A 153 25.06 11.21 -6.43
CA LYS A 153 24.45 12.35 -5.72
C LYS A 153 25.14 12.61 -4.38
N LYS A 154 25.54 11.55 -3.65
CA LYS A 154 26.34 11.65 -2.41
C LYS A 154 27.74 12.22 -2.66
N ALA A 155 28.44 11.73 -3.69
CA ALA A 155 29.78 12.22 -4.06
C ALA A 155 29.78 13.70 -4.51
N ARG A 156 28.71 14.17 -5.18
CA ARG A 156 28.57 15.59 -5.54
C ARG A 156 28.30 16.50 -4.35
N LYS A 157 27.51 16.05 -3.36
CA LYS A 157 27.25 16.83 -2.14
C LYS A 157 28.48 16.98 -1.25
N GLN A 158 29.38 16.00 -1.24
CA GLN A 158 30.66 16.11 -0.50
C GLN A 158 31.65 17.11 -1.12
N LYS A 159 31.59 17.33 -2.44
CA LYS A 159 32.46 18.30 -3.14
C LYS A 159 31.95 19.74 -3.16
N GLN A 160 30.74 20.00 -2.64
CA GLN A 160 30.11 21.33 -2.60
C GLN A 160 29.99 21.89 -1.17
N GLY A 161 30.54 21.18 -0.18
CA GLY A 161 30.58 21.60 1.22
C GLY A 161 31.99 21.92 1.74
N GLU A 162 32.97 22.03 0.83
CA GLU A 162 34.30 22.62 1.08
C GLU A 162 34.38 23.99 0.41
#